data_AF-A0A254QRB6-F1
#
_entry.id   AF-A0A254QRB6-F1
#
_cell.length_a   1.000
_cell.length_b   1.000
_cell.length_c   1.000
_cell.angle_alpha   90.00
_cell.angle_beta   90.00
_cell.angle_gamma   90.00
#
_symmetry.space_group_name_H-M   'P 1'
#
loop_
_entity.id
_entity.type
_entity.pdbx_description
1 polymer ?
#
loop_
_entity_poly.entity_id
_entity_poly.type
_entity_poly.pdbx_seq_one_letter_code
_entity_poly.pdbx_strand_id
1 'polypeptide(L)'
;MLRRKEPPSLIICNLTKLESAVDQIRKTHPKLLAADAALVASALSLTGRHAKAVYEGEYFLWPNDNEKLMQSMSAHLHSINEAIVEATPKKVAKNAVVDEEPVLVNIGLAPNLAAGEELLNTREDLKTLLSDILQAGVEFSYSSADIGWQWALDRANWNTISDGDLSRRIKIKANFTEGAVGSEQGTATKKRTTKKAEEAVVAEVVEAVEAK
;
A
#
# COMPACT_ATOMS: atom_id res chain seq x y z
N MET A 1 19.20 -30.65 -23.29
CA MET A 1 18.43 -29.43 -23.66
C MET A 1 17.59 -29.00 -22.46
N LEU A 2 18.13 -28.14 -21.59
CA LEU A 2 17.39 -27.55 -20.47
C LEU A 2 16.66 -26.32 -21.01
N ARG A 3 15.33 -26.42 -21.18
CA ARG A 3 14.50 -25.24 -21.44
C ARG A 3 14.65 -24.33 -20.22
N ARG A 4 15.26 -23.16 -20.41
CA ARG A 4 15.22 -22.07 -19.42
C ARG A 4 13.74 -21.83 -19.14
N LYS A 5 13.28 -22.12 -17.93
CA LYS A 5 11.99 -21.62 -17.42
C LYS A 5 12.14 -20.10 -17.48
N GLU A 6 11.44 -19.46 -18.41
CA GLU A 6 11.30 -18.01 -18.40
C GLU A 6 10.79 -17.59 -17.02
N PRO A 7 11.28 -16.49 -16.44
CA PRO A 7 10.73 -16.01 -15.18
C PRO A 7 9.22 -15.84 -15.37
N PRO A 8 8.38 -16.27 -14.42
CA PRO A 8 6.94 -16.08 -14.52
C PRO A 8 6.67 -14.61 -14.82
N SER A 9 5.93 -14.35 -15.89
CA SER A 9 5.53 -12.99 -16.27
C SER A 9 4.79 -12.38 -15.09
N LEU A 10 5.29 -11.26 -14.57
CA LEU A 10 4.66 -10.53 -13.48
C LEU A 10 3.19 -10.25 -13.85
N ILE A 11 2.26 -10.73 -13.03
CA ILE A 11 0.83 -10.51 -13.26
C ILE A 11 0.52 -9.07 -12.86
N ILE A 12 0.03 -8.28 -13.81
CA ILE A 12 -0.47 -6.94 -13.56
C ILE A 12 -2.00 -7.04 -13.40
N CYS A 13 -2.48 -6.76 -12.19
CA CYS A 13 -3.88 -6.78 -11.83
C CYS A 13 -4.41 -5.35 -11.72
N ASN A 14 -5.29 -4.96 -12.64
CA ASN A 14 -6.00 -3.69 -12.53
C ASN A 14 -7.18 -3.84 -11.58
N LEU A 15 -7.22 -3.06 -10.49
CA LEU A 15 -8.27 -3.15 -9.48
C LEU A 15 -9.66 -2.72 -9.99
N THR A 16 -9.74 -1.96 -11.09
CA THR A 16 -11.01 -1.51 -11.69
C THR A 16 -11.35 -2.15 -13.03
N LYS A 17 -10.37 -2.72 -13.74
CA LYS A 17 -10.56 -3.36 -15.05
C LYS A 17 -10.27 -4.85 -14.96
N LEU A 18 -11.26 -5.60 -14.50
CA LEU A 18 -11.14 -7.05 -14.26
C LEU A 18 -10.78 -7.82 -15.54
N GLU A 19 -11.23 -7.35 -16.71
CA GLU A 19 -10.96 -8.00 -18.00
C GLU A 19 -9.46 -8.10 -18.27
N SER A 20 -8.70 -7.07 -17.89
CA SER A 20 -7.24 -7.07 -18.04
C SER A 20 -6.56 -8.10 -17.14
N ALA A 21 -7.08 -8.32 -15.93
CA ALA A 21 -6.57 -9.35 -15.02
C ALA A 21 -6.87 -10.76 -15.55
N VAL A 22 -8.05 -10.98 -16.13
CA VAL A 22 -8.41 -12.25 -16.78
C VAL A 22 -7.45 -12.57 -17.92
N ASP A 23 -7.16 -11.59 -18.79
CA ASP A 23 -6.22 -11.78 -19.89
C ASP A 23 -4.81 -12.13 -19.40
N GLN A 24 -4.33 -11.52 -18.31
CA GLN A 24 -3.03 -11.83 -17.73
C GLN A 24 -2.99 -13.24 -17.12
N ILE A 25 -4.05 -13.65 -16.42
CA ILE A 25 -4.14 -15.00 -15.85
C ILE A 25 -4.21 -16.05 -16.96
N ARG A 26 -4.95 -15.80 -18.04
CA ARG A 26 -5.01 -16.73 -19.18
C ARG A 26 -3.68 -16.84 -19.93
N LYS A 27 -2.89 -15.77 -19.98
CA LYS A 27 -1.53 -15.79 -20.55
C LYS A 27 -0.58 -16.61 -19.68
N THR A 28 -0.65 -16.42 -18.36
CA THR A 28 0.26 -17.07 -17.40
C THR A 28 -0.13 -18.53 -17.15
N HIS A 29 -1.43 -18.84 -17.20
CA HIS A 29 -2.01 -20.16 -16.97
C HIS A 29 -2.94 -20.59 -18.14
N PRO A 30 -2.38 -20.90 -19.32
CA PRO A 30 -3.18 -21.17 -20.53
C PRO A 30 -4.00 -22.47 -20.47
N LYS A 31 -3.71 -23.35 -19.52
CA LYS A 31 -4.44 -24.61 -19.29
C LYS A 31 -5.67 -24.42 -18.39
N LEU A 32 -5.82 -23.26 -17.76
CA LEU A 32 -6.92 -22.97 -16.86
C LEU A 32 -8.20 -22.73 -17.68
N LEU A 33 -9.33 -23.24 -17.20
CA LEU A 33 -10.63 -22.99 -17.83
C LEU A 33 -10.96 -21.49 -17.78
N ALA A 34 -11.69 -20.99 -18.77
CA ALA A 34 -12.00 -19.56 -18.84
C ALA A 34 -12.78 -19.06 -17.61
N ALA A 35 -13.72 -19.87 -17.09
CA ALA A 35 -14.46 -19.57 -15.88
C ALA A 35 -13.55 -19.50 -14.64
N ASP A 36 -12.62 -20.44 -14.53
CA ASP A 36 -11.67 -20.51 -13.42
C ASP A 36 -10.69 -19.35 -13.45
N ALA A 37 -10.20 -18.98 -14.65
CA ALA A 37 -9.38 -17.79 -14.83
C ALA A 37 -10.13 -16.51 -14.42
N ALA A 38 -11.42 -16.41 -14.74
CA ALA A 38 -12.25 -15.29 -14.30
C ALA A 38 -12.45 -15.25 -12.78
N LEU A 39 -12.63 -16.41 -12.14
CA LEU A 39 -12.73 -16.51 -10.68
C LEU A 39 -11.43 -16.09 -10.00
N VAL A 40 -10.28 -16.59 -10.46
CA VAL A 40 -8.97 -16.21 -9.91
C VAL A 40 -8.69 -14.72 -10.14
N ALA A 41 -9.04 -14.17 -11.31
CA ALA A 41 -8.88 -12.75 -11.59
C ALA A 41 -9.71 -11.87 -10.65
N SER A 42 -10.94 -12.28 -10.40
CA SER A 42 -11.85 -11.59 -9.49
C SER A 42 -11.35 -11.68 -8.05
N ALA A 43 -10.92 -12.86 -7.61
CA ALA A 43 -10.35 -13.08 -6.29
C ALA A 43 -9.08 -12.24 -6.08
N LEU A 44 -8.17 -12.24 -7.06
CA LEU A 44 -6.95 -11.44 -7.04
C LEU A 44 -7.26 -9.94 -6.93
N SER A 45 -8.25 -9.46 -7.68
CA SER A 45 -8.65 -8.05 -7.61
C SER A 45 -9.23 -7.69 -6.24
N LEU A 46 -9.98 -8.59 -5.60
CA LEU A 46 -10.45 -8.40 -4.22
C LEU A 46 -9.29 -8.36 -3.22
N THR A 47 -8.25 -9.19 -3.39
CA THR A 47 -7.09 -9.16 -2.47
C THR A 47 -6.38 -7.79 -2.45
N GLY A 48 -6.27 -7.13 -3.60
CA GLY A 48 -5.66 -5.80 -3.71
C GLY A 48 -6.61 -4.67 -3.33
N ARG A 49 -7.91 -4.79 -3.62
CA ARG A 49 -8.92 -3.78 -3.26
C ARG A 49 -9.21 -3.74 -1.77
N HIS A 50 -9.19 -4.90 -1.12
CA HIS A 50 -9.38 -5.05 0.33
C HIS A 50 -8.06 -5.28 1.06
N ALA A 51 -6.96 -4.76 0.51
CA ALA A 51 -5.64 -4.84 1.12
C ALA A 51 -5.68 -4.32 2.57
N LYS A 52 -4.90 -4.97 3.43
CA LYS A 52 -4.79 -4.63 4.85
C LYS A 52 -3.76 -3.54 5.01
N ALA A 53 -4.09 -2.49 5.75
CA ALA A 53 -3.10 -1.47 6.10
C ALA A 53 -2.15 -2.06 7.16
N VAL A 54 -0.85 -1.88 6.95
CA VAL A 54 0.21 -2.30 7.85
C VAL A 54 0.87 -1.05 8.40
N TYR A 55 0.78 -0.88 9.72
CA TYR A 55 1.35 0.26 10.42
C TYR A 55 1.93 -0.23 11.74
N GLU A 56 3.20 0.07 12.01
CA GLU A 56 3.93 -0.36 13.22
C GLU A 56 3.87 -1.88 13.51
N GLY A 57 3.76 -2.70 12.45
CA GLY A 57 3.68 -4.16 12.56
C GLY A 57 2.29 -4.71 12.84
N GLU A 58 1.29 -3.83 13.03
CA GLU A 58 -0.11 -4.21 13.15
C GLU A 58 -0.83 -4.16 11.81
N TYR A 59 -1.80 -5.06 11.64
CA TYR A 59 -2.64 -5.17 10.45
C TYR A 59 -4.04 -4.61 10.74
N PHE A 60 -4.49 -3.69 9.91
CA PHE A 60 -5.80 -3.04 10.01
C PHE A 60 -6.66 -3.40 8.78
N LEU A 61 -7.88 -3.87 9.03
CA LEU A 61 -8.80 -4.28 7.97
C LEU A 61 -9.66 -3.10 7.51
N TRP A 62 -9.75 -2.93 6.19
CA TRP A 62 -10.65 -1.94 5.60
C TRP A 62 -12.06 -2.52 5.39
N PRO A 63 -13.16 -1.78 5.69
CA PRO A 63 -13.23 -0.44 6.31
C PRO A 63 -13.29 -0.46 7.85
N ASN A 64 -13.34 -1.65 8.46
CA ASN A 64 -13.75 -1.83 9.85
C ASN A 64 -12.78 -1.23 10.89
N ASP A 65 -11.47 -1.24 10.62
CA ASP A 65 -10.44 -0.78 11.56
C ASP A 65 -9.90 0.61 11.22
N ASN A 66 -10.60 1.39 10.38
CA ASN A 66 -10.13 2.73 9.98
C ASN A 66 -9.88 3.65 11.19
N GLU A 67 -10.81 3.70 12.13
CA GLU A 67 -10.67 4.55 13.33
C GLU A 67 -9.45 4.14 14.17
N LYS A 68 -9.21 2.83 14.32
CA LYS A 68 -8.05 2.32 15.06
C LYS A 68 -6.73 2.67 14.38
N LEU A 69 -6.67 2.58 13.05
CA LEU A 69 -5.51 3.00 12.27
C LEU A 69 -5.24 4.50 12.43
N MET A 70 -6.27 5.33 12.37
CA MET A 70 -6.10 6.78 12.54
C MET A 70 -5.65 7.14 13.97
N GLN A 71 -6.13 6.42 14.98
CA GLN A 71 -5.69 6.57 16.37
C GLN A 71 -4.25 6.10 16.59
N SER A 72 -3.81 4.99 15.99
CA SER A 72 -2.42 4.54 16.12
C SER A 72 -1.45 5.53 15.46
N MET A 73 -1.86 6.15 14.35
CA MET A 73 -1.08 7.18 13.67
C MET A 73 -1.06 8.52 14.40
N SER A 74 -2.10 8.87 15.18
CA SER A 74 -2.21 10.20 15.78
C SER A 74 -1.06 10.50 16.75
N ALA A 75 -0.67 9.54 17.59
CA ALA A 75 0.45 9.70 18.53
C ALA A 75 1.77 10.01 17.82
N HIS A 76 2.07 9.30 16.73
CA HIS A 76 3.25 9.54 15.91
C HIS A 76 3.16 10.91 15.22
N LEU A 77 1.99 11.29 14.71
CA LEU A 77 1.76 12.58 14.08
C LEU A 77 1.96 13.76 15.04
N HIS A 78 1.51 13.63 16.30
CA HIS A 78 1.76 14.63 17.33
C HIS A 78 3.26 14.79 17.61
N SER A 79 3.99 13.67 17.77
CA SER A 79 5.43 13.71 17.97
C SER A 79 6.17 14.37 16.81
N ILE A 80 5.80 14.07 15.56
CA ILE A 80 6.37 14.73 14.38
C ILE A 80 6.06 16.24 14.39
N ASN A 81 4.82 16.63 14.69
CA ASN A 81 4.40 18.02 14.72
C ASN A 81 5.17 18.81 15.79
N GLU A 82 5.36 18.26 16.98
CA GLU A 82 6.16 18.86 18.06
C GLU A 82 7.62 19.07 17.63
N ALA A 83 8.26 18.03 17.08
CA ALA A 83 9.65 18.13 16.61
C ALA A 83 9.83 19.21 15.52
N ILE A 84 8.85 19.37 14.63
CA ILE A 84 8.86 20.41 13.59
C ILE A 84 8.66 21.80 14.20
N VAL A 85 7.77 21.96 15.17
CA VAL A 85 7.54 23.23 15.87
C VAL A 85 8.80 23.67 16.61
N GLU A 86 9.51 22.75 17.26
CA GLU A 86 10.77 23.04 17.96
C GLU A 86 11.91 23.42 17.01
N ALA A 87 11.98 22.76 15.84
CA ALA A 87 12.99 23.04 14.83
C ALA A 87 12.75 24.35 14.05
N THR A 88 11.54 24.91 14.07
CA THR A 88 11.21 26.11 13.29
C THR A 88 11.48 27.40 14.10
N PRO A 89 12.38 28.29 13.65
CA PRO A 89 12.72 29.50 14.41
C PRO A 89 11.53 30.48 14.54
N LYS A 90 11.21 30.86 15.79
CA LYS A 90 10.05 31.66 16.25
C LYS A 90 9.81 33.04 15.61
N LYS A 91 10.58 33.46 14.58
CA LYS A 91 10.50 34.83 14.00
C LYS A 91 9.60 34.99 12.77
N VAL A 92 9.01 33.93 12.22
CA VAL A 92 8.18 34.02 10.99
C VAL A 92 6.66 33.99 11.30
N ALA A 93 6.28 33.89 12.56
CA ALA A 93 4.95 33.45 13.01
C ALA A 93 3.80 34.48 12.92
N LYS A 94 3.83 35.51 12.06
CA LYS A 94 2.73 36.49 12.05
C LYS A 94 2.08 36.90 10.74
N ASN A 95 2.55 36.50 9.55
CA ASN A 95 1.80 36.88 8.32
C ASN A 95 2.14 36.13 7.03
N ALA A 96 2.80 34.98 7.08
CA ALA A 96 3.04 34.22 5.88
C ALA A 96 2.07 33.03 5.83
N VAL A 97 1.17 33.05 4.86
CA VAL A 97 0.64 31.84 4.22
C VAL A 97 1.87 31.15 3.60
N VAL A 98 2.69 30.54 4.44
CA VAL A 98 3.83 29.75 4.02
C VAL A 98 3.23 28.47 3.51
N ASP A 99 3.64 28.04 2.31
CA ASP A 99 3.50 26.67 1.84
C ASP A 99 4.05 25.72 2.93
N GLU A 100 3.20 25.33 3.88
CA GLU A 100 3.57 24.37 4.90
C GLU A 100 3.74 23.03 4.22
N GLU A 101 5.00 22.59 4.11
CA GLU A 101 5.34 21.31 3.52
C GLU A 101 4.56 20.19 4.26
N PRO A 102 3.78 19.38 3.52
CA PRO A 102 2.90 18.41 4.14
C PRO A 102 3.72 17.30 4.79
N VAL A 103 3.29 16.87 5.98
CA VAL A 103 3.92 15.74 6.68
C VAL A 103 3.61 14.47 5.91
N LEU A 104 4.65 13.81 5.38
CA LEU A 104 4.52 12.55 4.65
C LEU A 104 4.58 11.37 5.62
N VAL A 105 3.50 10.58 5.65
CA VAL A 105 3.42 9.37 6.46
C VAL A 105 3.30 8.16 5.55
N ASN A 106 4.16 7.16 5.73
CA ASN A 106 4.13 5.95 4.92
C ASN A 106 3.31 4.86 5.61
N ILE A 107 2.44 4.18 4.86
CA ILE A 107 1.67 3.03 5.32
C ILE A 107 1.95 1.86 4.38
N GLY A 108 2.13 0.66 4.94
CA GLY A 108 2.24 -0.57 4.17
C GLY A 108 0.87 -1.10 3.75
N LEU A 109 0.77 -1.75 2.60
CA LEU A 109 -0.44 -2.45 2.17
C LEU A 109 -0.12 -3.92 1.90
N ALA A 110 -0.64 -4.80 2.75
CA ALA A 110 -0.53 -6.23 2.56
C ALA A 110 -1.73 -6.75 1.75
N PRO A 111 -1.51 -7.56 0.70
CA PRO A 111 -2.59 -8.20 -0.03
C PRO A 111 -3.47 -9.04 0.91
N ASN A 112 -4.78 -8.88 0.83
CA ASN A 112 -5.69 -9.59 1.70
C ASN A 112 -6.09 -10.93 1.09
N LEU A 113 -5.28 -11.96 1.31
CA LEU A 113 -5.54 -13.31 0.81
C LEU A 113 -6.93 -13.82 1.20
N ALA A 114 -7.34 -13.61 2.45
CA ALA A 114 -8.65 -14.04 2.96
C ALA A 114 -9.83 -13.47 2.15
N ALA A 115 -9.75 -12.21 1.72
CA ALA A 115 -10.79 -11.59 0.89
C ALA A 115 -10.90 -12.23 -0.51
N GLY A 116 -9.79 -12.71 -1.07
CA GLY A 116 -9.79 -13.45 -2.33
C GLY A 116 -10.28 -14.88 -2.16
N GLU A 117 -9.87 -15.56 -1.10
CA GLU A 117 -10.28 -16.94 -0.80
C GLU A 117 -11.77 -17.07 -0.49
N GLU A 118 -12.37 -16.06 0.14
CA GLU A 118 -13.81 -16.02 0.40
C GLU A 118 -14.63 -16.12 -0.89
N LEU A 119 -14.18 -15.45 -1.96
CA LEU A 119 -14.82 -15.55 -3.28
C LEU A 119 -14.69 -16.96 -3.89
N LEU A 120 -13.56 -17.63 -3.65
CA LEU A 120 -13.29 -18.97 -4.17
C LEU A 120 -14.01 -20.07 -3.35
N ASN A 121 -14.51 -19.74 -2.16
CA ASN A 121 -15.34 -20.58 -1.31
C ASN A 121 -14.74 -21.98 -1.05
N THR A 122 -15.26 -23.06 -1.63
CA THR A 122 -14.78 -24.44 -1.39
C THR A 122 -13.67 -24.87 -2.36
N ARG A 123 -13.24 -24.01 -3.28
CA ARG A 123 -12.26 -24.35 -4.32
C ARG A 123 -10.82 -24.20 -3.87
N GLU A 124 -10.34 -25.17 -3.11
CA GLU A 124 -8.97 -25.23 -2.59
C GLU A 124 -7.89 -25.23 -3.69
N ASP A 125 -8.22 -25.76 -4.88
CA ASP A 125 -7.35 -25.72 -6.06
C ASP A 125 -7.07 -24.29 -6.52
N LEU A 126 -8.10 -23.45 -6.58
CA LEU A 126 -7.94 -22.04 -6.96
C LEU A 126 -7.35 -21.19 -5.85
N LYS A 127 -7.65 -21.50 -4.58
CA LYS A 127 -7.01 -20.81 -3.44
C LYS A 127 -5.50 -21.03 -3.43
N THR A 128 -5.08 -22.28 -3.68
CA THR A 128 -3.66 -22.61 -3.83
C THR A 128 -3.04 -21.82 -4.97
N LEU A 129 -3.70 -21.79 -6.13
CA LEU A 129 -3.24 -21.00 -7.28
C LEU A 129 -3.17 -19.50 -6.99
N LEU A 130 -4.15 -18.94 -6.26
CA LEU A 130 -4.15 -17.54 -5.85
C LEU A 130 -2.97 -17.23 -4.93
N SER A 131 -2.71 -18.10 -3.95
CA SER A 131 -1.57 -17.98 -3.03
C SER A 131 -0.24 -18.03 -3.78
N ASP A 132 -0.09 -18.98 -4.71
CA ASP A 132 1.09 -19.09 -5.56
C ASP A 132 1.32 -17.82 -6.40
N ILE A 133 0.25 -17.26 -6.97
CA ILE A 133 0.30 -16.00 -7.74
C ILE A 133 0.79 -14.84 -6.85
N LEU A 134 0.25 -14.70 -5.64
CA LEU A 134 0.64 -13.63 -4.72
C LEU A 134 2.10 -13.78 -4.27
N GLN A 135 2.54 -14.99 -3.97
CA GLN A 135 3.94 -15.28 -3.59
C GLN A 135 4.93 -15.05 -4.74
N ALA A 136 4.51 -15.28 -5.98
CA ALA A 136 5.31 -14.99 -7.17
C ALA A 136 5.49 -13.47 -7.42
N GLY A 137 4.66 -12.65 -6.78
CA GLY A 137 4.64 -11.20 -6.91
C GLY A 137 3.60 -10.73 -7.93
N VAL A 138 2.79 -9.75 -7.51
CA VAL A 138 1.71 -9.16 -8.31
C VAL A 138 1.85 -7.65 -8.30
N GLU A 139 1.63 -7.03 -9.45
CA GLU A 139 1.50 -5.58 -9.54
C GLU A 139 0.02 -5.19 -9.52
N PHE A 140 -0.44 -4.56 -8.46
CA PHE A 140 -1.76 -3.96 -8.35
C PHE A 140 -1.75 -2.56 -8.94
N SER A 141 -2.41 -2.41 -10.08
CA SER A 141 -2.61 -1.12 -10.71
C SER A 141 -3.94 -0.52 -10.27
N TYR A 142 -3.90 0.69 -9.71
CA TYR A 142 -5.05 1.35 -9.08
C TYR A 142 -5.16 2.81 -9.52
N SER A 143 -6.33 3.42 -9.36
CA SER A 143 -6.55 4.85 -9.58
C SER A 143 -6.82 5.55 -8.25
N SER A 144 -6.43 6.82 -8.12
CA SER A 144 -6.79 7.66 -6.95
C SER A 144 -8.30 7.93 -6.86
N ALA A 145 -9.07 7.64 -7.91
CA ALA A 145 -10.53 7.70 -7.87
C ALA A 145 -11.18 6.43 -7.30
N ASP A 146 -10.41 5.40 -6.97
CA ASP A 146 -10.96 4.10 -6.57
C ASP A 146 -11.53 4.14 -5.15
N ILE A 147 -12.73 3.57 -5.00
CA ILE A 147 -13.40 3.43 -3.70
C ILE A 147 -12.80 2.22 -2.98
N GLY A 148 -11.96 2.50 -1.98
CA GLY A 148 -11.21 1.52 -1.19
C GLY A 148 -10.27 2.21 -0.19
N TRP A 149 -9.15 1.56 0.10
CA TRP A 149 -8.10 2.11 0.97
C TRP A 149 -7.46 3.39 0.39
N GLN A 150 -7.53 3.63 -0.92
CA GLN A 150 -7.05 4.86 -1.56
C GLN A 150 -7.87 6.05 -1.03
N TRP A 151 -9.19 5.95 -1.18
CA TRP A 151 -10.15 6.96 -0.76
C TRP A 151 -10.11 7.23 0.75
N ALA A 152 -9.97 6.15 1.51
CA ALA A 152 -9.82 6.16 2.96
C ALA A 152 -8.68 7.05 3.47
N LEU A 153 -7.49 6.78 2.95
CA LEU A 153 -6.25 7.39 3.42
C LEU A 153 -6.14 8.83 2.92
N ASP A 154 -6.63 9.11 1.71
CA ASP A 154 -6.58 10.46 1.13
C ASP A 154 -7.59 11.44 1.73
N ARG A 155 -8.68 10.94 2.33
CA ARG A 155 -9.76 11.79 2.88
C ARG A 155 -9.89 11.77 4.40
N ALA A 156 -8.96 11.12 5.10
CA ALA A 156 -8.87 11.24 6.56
C ALA A 156 -8.75 12.73 6.95
N ASN A 157 -9.74 13.24 7.69
CA ASN A 157 -9.72 14.62 8.14
C ASN A 157 -8.90 14.73 9.43
N TRP A 158 -7.59 14.84 9.28
CA TRP A 158 -6.65 14.91 10.40
C TRP A 158 -6.91 16.07 11.35
N ASN A 159 -7.42 17.20 10.84
CA ASN A 159 -7.80 18.33 11.69
C ASN A 159 -8.93 17.97 12.66
N THR A 160 -9.89 17.14 12.23
CA THR A 160 -10.96 16.61 13.10
C THR A 160 -10.45 15.49 13.99
N ILE A 161 -9.54 14.64 13.49
CA ILE A 161 -8.99 13.51 14.27
C ILE A 161 -8.09 13.99 15.42
N SER A 162 -7.44 15.15 15.26
CA SER A 162 -6.54 15.73 16.26
C SER A 162 -7.13 16.91 17.02
N ASP A 163 -8.43 17.17 16.93
CA ASP A 163 -9.09 18.32 17.56
C ASP A 163 -8.41 19.68 17.31
N GLY A 164 -7.77 19.85 16.14
CA GLY A 164 -7.07 21.08 15.76
C GLY A 164 -5.60 21.21 16.21
N ASP A 165 -5.01 20.22 16.88
CA ASP A 165 -3.60 20.26 17.31
C ASP A 165 -2.59 20.12 16.17
N LEU A 166 -2.98 19.46 15.07
CA LEU A 166 -2.12 19.30 13.91
C LEU A 166 -2.19 20.55 13.04
N SER A 167 -1.15 21.39 13.17
CA SER A 167 -1.03 22.64 12.44
C SER A 167 -0.86 22.46 10.92
N ARG A 168 -0.21 21.35 10.52
CA ARG A 168 0.19 21.08 9.12
C ARG A 168 -0.71 20.07 8.42
N ARG A 169 -0.78 20.19 7.09
CA ARG A 169 -1.44 19.20 6.24
C ARG A 169 -0.67 17.87 6.26
N ILE A 170 -1.36 16.77 6.52
CA ILE A 170 -0.80 15.41 6.46
C ILE A 170 -1.12 14.79 5.11
N LYS A 171 -0.13 14.12 4.51
CA LYS A 171 -0.29 13.35 3.28
C LYS A 171 0.19 11.92 3.52
N ILE A 172 -0.73 10.99 3.38
CA ILE A 172 -0.46 9.56 3.53
C ILE A 172 0.04 9.01 2.20
N LYS A 173 1.10 8.20 2.25
CA LYS A 173 1.63 7.47 1.10
C LYS A 173 1.55 5.98 1.38
N ALA A 174 0.63 5.31 0.69
CA ALA A 174 0.48 3.87 0.78
C ALA A 174 1.43 3.15 -0.19
N ASN A 175 2.12 2.11 0.26
CA ASN A 175 2.95 1.26 -0.59
C ASN A 175 2.63 -0.21 -0.32
N PHE A 176 2.42 -0.99 -1.38
CA PHE A 176 2.24 -2.44 -1.22
C PHE A 176 3.51 -3.11 -0.69
N THR A 177 3.30 -4.12 0.15
CA THR A 177 4.33 -4.94 0.80
C THR A 177 4.12 -6.41 0.44
N GLU A 178 4.92 -7.32 1.02
CA GLU A 178 4.75 -8.78 0.89
C GLU A 178 4.84 -9.29 -0.56
N GLY A 179 5.77 -8.73 -1.34
CA GLY A 179 5.99 -9.14 -2.74
C GLY A 179 4.99 -8.54 -3.73
N ALA A 180 3.95 -7.84 -3.26
CA ALA A 180 3.07 -7.05 -4.10
C ALA A 180 3.63 -5.65 -4.36
N VAL A 181 3.32 -5.10 -5.53
CA VAL A 181 3.73 -3.76 -5.96
C VAL A 181 2.50 -2.96 -6.34
N GLY A 182 2.40 -1.70 -5.91
CA GLY A 182 1.34 -0.79 -6.34
C GLY A 182 1.78 0.12 -7.48
N SER A 183 0.93 0.30 -8.49
CA SER A 183 1.11 1.33 -9.53
C SER A 183 -0.13 2.20 -9.71
N GLU A 184 0.00 3.50 -9.49
CA GLU A 184 -1.09 4.45 -9.70
C GLU A 184 -1.27 4.73 -11.21
N GLN A 185 -2.51 4.65 -11.70
CA GLN A 185 -2.91 4.94 -13.07
C GLN A 185 -3.14 6.44 -13.23
N GLY A 186 -2.49 7.05 -14.22
CA GLY A 186 -2.77 8.43 -14.63
C GLY A 186 -1.76 9.48 -14.13
N THR A 187 -0.92 9.15 -13.15
CA THR A 187 0.28 9.93 -12.83
C THR A 187 1.44 9.37 -13.64
N ALA A 188 1.96 10.14 -14.60
CA ALA A 188 3.11 9.77 -15.42
C ALA A 188 4.37 9.66 -14.55
N THR A 189 4.52 8.54 -13.85
CA THR A 189 5.70 8.26 -13.04
C THR A 189 6.78 7.75 -13.97
N LYS A 190 7.87 8.52 -14.11
CA LYS A 190 9.07 8.18 -14.88
C LYS A 190 9.44 6.71 -14.66
N LYS A 191 9.53 5.97 -15.77
CA LYS A 191 9.93 4.55 -15.89
C LYS A 191 11.03 4.20 -14.89
N ARG A 192 10.67 3.54 -13.78
CA ARG A 192 11.62 3.14 -12.72
C ARG A 192 12.28 1.84 -13.15
N THR A 193 13.54 1.94 -13.58
CA THR A 193 14.43 0.78 -13.75
C THR A 193 14.56 0.03 -12.42
N THR A 194 14.31 -1.27 -12.47
CA THR A 194 14.50 -2.22 -11.38
C THR A 194 15.95 -2.21 -10.92
N LYS A 195 16.19 -1.69 -9.71
CA LYS A 195 17.33 -2.09 -8.89
C LYS A 195 16.79 -2.88 -7.70
N LYS A 196 17.37 -4.08 -7.61
CA LYS A 196 17.22 -5.14 -6.62
C LYS A 196 17.12 -4.59 -5.20
N ALA A 197 16.18 -5.13 -4.43
CA ALA A 197 16.01 -4.85 -3.01
C ALA A 197 17.28 -5.22 -2.24
N GLU A 198 17.75 -4.30 -1.42
CA GLU A 198 18.76 -4.50 -0.39
C GLU A 198 18.17 -3.94 0.90
N GLU A 199 18.39 -4.68 1.97
CA GLU A 199 17.68 -4.67 3.26
C GLU A 199 17.54 -3.28 3.89
N ALA A 200 16.33 -3.00 4.39
CA ALA A 200 16.12 -1.92 5.35
C ALA A 200 16.76 -2.35 6.69
N VAL A 201 18.00 -1.92 6.90
CA VAL A 201 18.71 -2.08 8.17
C VAL A 201 18.06 -1.15 9.20
N VAL A 202 17.73 -1.77 10.33
CA VAL A 202 17.27 -1.22 11.61
C VAL A 202 17.98 0.10 11.95
N ALA A 203 17.22 1.10 12.35
CA ALA A 203 17.76 2.34 12.91
C ALA A 203 18.47 2.02 14.24
N GLU A 204 19.80 2.02 14.19
CA GLU A 204 20.70 1.90 15.33
C GLU A 204 20.72 3.21 16.11
N VAL A 205 20.42 3.10 17.40
CA VAL A 205 20.60 4.12 18.43
C VAL A 205 22.10 4.38 18.56
N VAL A 206 22.56 5.61 18.30
CA VAL A 206 23.91 6.03 18.70
C VAL A 206 23.80 7.17 19.70
N GLU A 207 23.90 6.76 20.95
CA GLU A 207 24.38 7.52 22.09
C GLU A 207 25.72 8.20 21.74
N ALA A 208 25.80 9.52 21.94
CA ALA A 208 27.07 10.25 21.88
C ALA A 208 27.20 11.14 23.12
N VAL A 209 27.82 10.58 24.15
CA VAL A 209 28.44 11.29 25.27
C VAL A 209 29.78 11.88 24.81
N GLU A 210 29.99 13.16 25.19
CA GLU A 210 31.23 13.95 25.32
C GLU A 210 32.34 13.92 24.24
N ALA A 211 32.74 15.11 23.78
CA ALA A 211 33.99 15.75 24.24
C ALA A 211 34.26 17.09 23.52
N LYS A 212 34.24 18.20 24.27
CA LYS A 212 35.33 19.19 24.24
C LYS A 212 35.28 20.16 25.41
#